data_AF-A0A962DB14-F1
#
_entry.id   AF-A0A962DB14-F1
#
_cell.length_a   1.000
_cell.length_b   1.000
_cell.length_c   1.000
_cell.angle_alpha   90.00
_cell.angle_beta   90.00
_cell.angle_gamma   90.00
#
_symmetry.space_group_name_H-M   'P 1'
#
loop_
_entity.id
_entity.type
_entity.pdbx_description
1 polymer ?
#
loop_
_entity_poly.entity_id
_entity_poly.type
_entity_poly.pdbx_seq_one_letter_code
_entity_poly.pdbx_strand_id
1 'polypeptide(L)'
;MAKEKIAISEVSHSKFTMLRCLVAMAHADGVVTDEERAYVSALSNRMPLTREQRATLERDLVHAQDVGDLFRHINDPNYRSQVLYFARLMAFKDGLLHPSEQEMLDRLHALATDGLDMEQIRADVARVVETKMAQHDIVLDQNRPKKGEHFIPWMQWLDEILLKLGIDLLKD
;
A
#
# COMPACT_ATOMS: atom_id res chain seq x y z
N MET A 1 -14.30 43.93 -8.92
CA MET A 1 -14.30 42.68 -8.13
C MET A 1 -13.96 41.53 -9.05
N ALA A 2 -12.71 41.11 -9.04
CA ALA A 2 -12.26 39.95 -9.81
C ALA A 2 -12.84 38.69 -9.16
N LYS A 3 -13.70 37.97 -9.88
CA LYS A 3 -14.10 36.62 -9.50
C LYS A 3 -12.89 35.73 -9.73
N GLU A 4 -12.16 35.45 -8.67
CA GLU A 4 -11.16 34.39 -8.61
C GLU A 4 -11.90 33.07 -8.89
N LYS A 5 -11.82 32.60 -10.13
CA LYS A 5 -12.25 31.24 -10.47
C LYS A 5 -11.34 30.32 -9.69
N ILE A 6 -11.87 29.71 -8.62
CA ILE A 6 -11.25 28.58 -7.96
C ILE A 6 -11.01 27.55 -9.07
N ALA A 7 -9.77 27.45 -9.54
CA ALA A 7 -9.38 26.45 -10.50
C ALA A 7 -9.52 25.11 -9.78
N ILE A 8 -10.63 24.43 -10.06
CA ILE A 8 -10.85 23.07 -9.59
C ILE A 8 -9.66 22.26 -10.14
N SER A 9 -8.74 21.88 -9.26
CA SER A 9 -7.49 21.25 -9.66
C SER A 9 -7.81 19.95 -10.40
N GLU A 10 -7.52 19.92 -11.69
CA GLU A 10 -7.71 18.76 -12.55
C GLU A 10 -7.04 17.51 -11.96
N VAL A 11 -7.70 16.36 -12.10
CA VAL A 11 -7.10 15.08 -11.71
C VAL A 11 -5.87 14.83 -12.58
N SER A 12 -4.71 14.61 -11.94
CA SER A 12 -3.46 14.33 -12.66
C SER A 12 -3.59 13.09 -13.54
N HIS A 13 -2.79 13.02 -14.60
CA HIS A 13 -2.80 11.88 -15.53
C HIS A 13 -2.63 10.54 -14.81
N SER A 14 -1.64 10.40 -13.93
CA SER A 14 -1.39 9.15 -13.19
C SER A 14 -2.59 8.75 -12.29
N LYS A 15 -3.24 9.72 -11.64
CA LYS A 15 -4.41 9.47 -10.79
C LYS A 15 -5.64 9.08 -11.62
N PHE A 16 -5.81 9.70 -12.78
CA PHE A 16 -6.88 9.35 -13.71
C PHE A 16 -6.66 7.94 -14.29
N THR A 17 -5.45 7.62 -14.72
CA THR A 17 -5.07 6.29 -15.24
C THR A 17 -5.21 5.20 -14.17
N MET A 18 -4.86 5.48 -12.91
CA MET A 18 -5.14 4.59 -11.77
C MET A 18 -6.63 4.27 -11.68
N LEU A 19 -7.50 5.28 -11.80
CA LEU A 19 -8.95 5.09 -11.75
C LEU A 19 -9.45 4.20 -12.91
N ARG A 20 -8.90 4.39 -14.11
CA ARG A 20 -9.21 3.53 -15.28
C ARG A 20 -8.79 2.08 -15.04
N CYS A 21 -7.67 1.84 -14.34
CA CYS A 21 -7.26 0.48 -13.96
C CYS A 21 -8.30 -0.17 -13.04
N LEU A 22 -8.88 0.58 -12.09
CA LEU A 22 -9.94 0.06 -11.22
C LEU A 22 -11.21 -0.29 -11.98
N VAL A 23 -11.56 0.50 -12.99
CA VAL A 23 -12.67 0.17 -13.90
C VAL A 23 -12.37 -1.11 -14.69
N ALA A 24 -11.16 -1.25 -15.23
CA ALA A 24 -10.76 -2.48 -15.92
C ALA A 24 -10.83 -3.72 -15.01
N MET A 25 -10.49 -3.59 -13.73
CA MET A 25 -10.63 -4.65 -12.72
C MET A 25 -12.10 -5.05 -12.48
N ALA A 26 -13.03 -4.10 -12.50
CA ALA A 26 -14.45 -4.42 -12.36
C ALA A 26 -14.99 -5.26 -13.53
N HIS A 27 -14.26 -5.34 -14.64
CA HIS A 27 -14.58 -6.25 -15.75
C HIS A 27 -13.95 -7.64 -15.62
N ALA A 28 -13.23 -7.94 -14.53
CA ALA A 28 -12.46 -9.19 -14.39
C ALA A 28 -13.32 -10.46 -14.47
N ASP A 29 -14.55 -10.42 -13.96
CA ASP A 29 -15.52 -11.52 -14.03
C ASP A 29 -16.35 -11.51 -15.33
N GLY A 30 -16.12 -10.53 -16.20
CA GLY A 30 -16.82 -10.35 -17.47
C GLY A 30 -18.19 -9.65 -17.35
N VAL A 31 -18.65 -9.28 -16.14
CA VAL A 31 -19.97 -8.70 -15.93
C VAL A 31 -19.91 -7.51 -14.97
N VAL A 32 -19.92 -6.29 -15.52
CA VAL A 32 -20.11 -5.09 -14.68
C VAL A 32 -21.59 -4.91 -14.38
N THR A 33 -21.92 -5.07 -13.10
CA THR A 33 -23.26 -4.88 -12.52
C THR A 33 -23.69 -3.40 -12.50
N ASP A 34 -25.00 -3.15 -12.38
CA ASP A 34 -25.52 -1.79 -12.25
C ASP A 34 -25.03 -1.09 -10.96
N GLU A 35 -24.75 -1.88 -9.92
CA GLU A 35 -24.21 -1.40 -8.64
C GLU A 35 -22.77 -0.90 -8.79
N GLU A 36 -21.95 -1.60 -9.56
CA GLU A 36 -20.58 -1.17 -9.88
C GLU A 36 -20.57 0.07 -10.77
N ARG A 37 -21.48 0.16 -11.76
CA ARG A 37 -21.66 1.40 -12.55
C ARG A 37 -22.05 2.57 -11.66
N ALA A 38 -23.00 2.36 -10.75
CA ALA A 38 -23.44 3.40 -9.82
C ALA A 38 -22.29 3.85 -8.90
N TYR A 39 -21.47 2.91 -8.42
CA TYR A 39 -20.29 3.20 -7.61
C TYR A 39 -19.26 4.04 -8.37
N VAL A 40 -18.88 3.64 -9.59
CA VAL A 40 -17.90 4.37 -10.41
C VAL A 40 -18.44 5.75 -10.81
N SER A 41 -19.73 5.87 -11.12
CA SER A 41 -20.38 7.15 -11.40
C SER A 41 -20.36 8.07 -10.17
N ALA A 42 -20.68 7.54 -8.98
CA ALA A 42 -20.62 8.29 -7.72
C ALA A 42 -19.19 8.75 -7.39
N LEU A 43 -18.19 7.90 -7.61
CA LEU A 43 -16.78 8.22 -7.43
C LEU A 43 -16.33 9.32 -8.39
N SER A 44 -16.73 9.22 -9.67
CA SER A 44 -16.45 10.22 -10.71
C SER A 44 -17.09 11.58 -10.40
N ASN A 45 -18.27 11.60 -9.79
CA ASN A 45 -18.95 12.83 -9.37
C ASN A 45 -18.28 13.54 -8.20
N ARG A 46 -17.54 12.80 -7.35
CA ARG A 46 -16.77 13.36 -6.24
C ARG A 46 -15.38 13.86 -6.65
N MET A 47 -14.99 13.63 -7.91
CA MET A 47 -13.68 13.99 -8.42
C MET A 47 -13.76 15.17 -9.40
N PRO A 48 -12.73 16.04 -9.42
CA PRO A 48 -12.64 17.16 -10.34
C PRO A 48 -12.22 16.72 -11.76
N LEU A 49 -13.01 15.84 -12.36
CA LEU A 49 -12.76 15.30 -13.70
C LEU A 49 -13.21 16.27 -14.79
N THR A 50 -12.41 16.41 -15.84
CA THR A 50 -12.81 17.11 -17.06
C THR A 50 -13.93 16.37 -17.78
N ARG A 51 -14.60 17.04 -18.73
CA ARG A 51 -15.64 16.42 -19.56
C ARG A 51 -15.08 15.23 -20.37
N GLU A 52 -13.85 15.34 -20.84
CA GLU A 52 -13.17 14.30 -21.61
C GLU A 52 -12.79 13.09 -20.73
N GLN A 53 -12.29 13.35 -19.52
CA GLN A 53 -11.97 12.31 -18.55
C GLN A 53 -13.24 11.53 -18.14
N ARG A 54 -14.35 12.23 -17.91
CA ARG A 54 -15.66 11.60 -17.62
C ARG A 54 -16.14 10.72 -18.78
N ALA A 55 -16.15 11.25 -19.99
CA ALA A 55 -16.55 10.49 -21.18
C ALA A 55 -15.65 9.25 -21.40
N THR A 56 -14.38 9.33 -21.03
CA THR A 56 -13.46 8.20 -21.11
C THR A 56 -13.78 7.12 -20.08
N LEU A 57 -14.03 7.47 -18.82
CA LEU A 57 -14.46 6.49 -17.80
C LEU A 57 -15.80 5.84 -18.13
N GLU A 58 -16.75 6.61 -18.66
CA GLU A 58 -18.03 6.08 -19.11
C GLU A 58 -17.86 5.06 -20.23
N ARG A 59 -16.93 5.30 -21.17
CA ARG A 59 -16.57 4.31 -22.20
C ARG A 59 -15.89 3.10 -21.61
N ASP A 60 -14.97 3.28 -20.67
CA ASP A 60 -14.24 2.17 -20.04
C ASP A 60 -15.19 1.23 -19.28
N LEU A 61 -16.27 1.74 -18.68
CA LEU A 61 -17.35 0.95 -18.03
C LEU A 61 -18.16 0.08 -18.99
N VAL A 62 -18.18 0.45 -20.28
CA VAL A 62 -18.86 -0.30 -21.34
C VAL A 62 -17.88 -1.23 -22.06
N HIS A 63 -16.63 -0.77 -22.21
CA HIS A 63 -15.58 -1.43 -22.95
C HIS A 63 -14.33 -1.58 -22.09
N ALA A 64 -14.17 -2.79 -21.55
CA ALA A 64 -13.01 -3.18 -20.75
C ALA A 64 -11.70 -2.80 -21.46
N GLN A 65 -10.82 -2.13 -20.72
CA GLN A 65 -9.47 -1.80 -21.17
C GLN A 65 -8.49 -2.87 -20.66
N ASP A 66 -7.34 -3.01 -21.33
CA ASP A 66 -6.27 -3.84 -20.79
C ASP A 66 -5.59 -3.14 -19.60
N VAL A 67 -5.62 -3.80 -18.45
CA VAL A 67 -5.03 -3.26 -17.21
C VAL A 67 -3.51 -3.05 -17.33
N GLY A 68 -2.82 -3.88 -18.11
CA GLY A 68 -1.37 -3.78 -18.31
C GLY A 68 -0.98 -2.55 -19.11
N ASP A 69 -1.72 -2.27 -20.19
CA ASP A 69 -1.52 -1.05 -20.98
C ASP A 69 -1.79 0.21 -20.14
N LEU A 70 -2.87 0.23 -19.36
CA LEU A 70 -3.15 1.35 -18.46
C LEU A 70 -2.08 1.52 -17.38
N PHE A 71 -1.64 0.43 -16.76
CA PHE A 71 -0.69 0.48 -15.65
C PHE A 71 0.67 1.06 -16.05
N ARG A 72 1.10 0.88 -17.31
CA ARG A 72 2.32 1.48 -17.88
C ARG A 72 2.28 3.00 -17.94
N HIS A 73 1.08 3.60 -18.02
CA HIS A 73 0.90 5.05 -18.06
C HIS A 73 0.82 5.69 -16.67
N ILE A 74 0.91 4.89 -15.59
CA ILE A 74 0.98 5.41 -14.22
C ILE A 74 2.44 5.67 -13.86
N ASN A 75 2.86 6.92 -14.04
CA ASN A 75 4.25 7.35 -13.82
C ASN A 75 4.55 7.70 -12.35
N ASP A 76 3.52 7.91 -11.53
CA ASP A 76 3.68 8.27 -10.12
C ASP A 76 3.72 6.99 -9.27
N PRO A 77 4.80 6.74 -8.52
CA PRO A 77 4.95 5.53 -7.71
C PRO A 77 3.88 5.38 -6.62
N ASN A 78 3.35 6.50 -6.11
CA ASN A 78 2.26 6.47 -5.12
C ASN A 78 0.99 5.89 -5.73
N TYR A 79 0.62 6.33 -6.94
CA TYR A 79 -0.56 5.82 -7.64
C TYR A 79 -0.35 4.38 -8.14
N ARG A 80 0.87 4.00 -8.55
CA ARG A 80 1.19 2.59 -8.88
C ARG A 80 0.92 1.66 -7.71
N SER A 81 1.37 2.05 -6.51
CA SER A 81 1.17 1.27 -5.28
C SER A 81 -0.30 1.22 -4.87
N GLN A 82 -1.02 2.34 -5.04
CA GLN A 82 -2.45 2.44 -4.73
C GLN A 82 -3.31 1.54 -5.62
N VAL A 83 -2.96 1.34 -6.91
CA VAL A 83 -3.69 0.39 -7.78
C VAL A 83 -3.74 -1.00 -7.14
N LEU A 84 -2.60 -1.54 -6.68
CA LEU A 84 -2.58 -2.86 -6.06
C LEU A 84 -3.44 -2.92 -4.80
N TYR A 85 -3.36 -1.88 -3.98
CA TYR A 85 -4.13 -1.81 -2.74
C TYR A 85 -5.64 -1.83 -3.02
N PHE A 86 -6.10 -0.97 -3.92
CA PHE A 86 -7.52 -0.91 -4.27
C PHE A 86 -7.99 -2.14 -5.05
N ALA A 87 -7.16 -2.70 -5.93
CA ALA A 87 -7.48 -3.94 -6.64
C ALA A 87 -7.74 -5.09 -5.66
N ARG A 88 -6.91 -5.23 -4.61
CA ARG A 88 -7.14 -6.22 -3.55
C ARG A 88 -8.44 -5.94 -2.80
N LEU A 89 -8.70 -4.69 -2.40
CA LEU A 89 -9.94 -4.36 -1.70
C LEU A 89 -11.20 -4.70 -2.50
N MET A 90 -11.18 -4.45 -3.82
CA MET A 90 -12.31 -4.77 -4.69
C MET A 90 -12.50 -6.28 -4.84
N ALA A 91 -11.41 -7.02 -5.09
CA ALA A 91 -11.45 -8.47 -5.27
C ALA A 91 -11.86 -9.25 -4.02
N PHE A 92 -11.72 -8.66 -2.82
CA PHE A 92 -12.15 -9.25 -1.55
C PHE A 92 -13.43 -8.62 -1.00
N LYS A 93 -14.13 -7.75 -1.75
CA LYS A 93 -15.28 -6.99 -1.26
C LYS A 93 -16.38 -7.89 -0.69
N ASP A 94 -16.64 -9.02 -1.34
CA ASP A 94 -17.69 -9.96 -0.96
C ASP A 94 -17.15 -11.12 -0.11
N GLY A 95 -15.88 -11.04 0.33
CA GLY A 95 -15.21 -12.03 1.16
C GLY A 95 -14.80 -13.32 0.44
N LEU A 96 -15.13 -13.44 -0.85
CA LEU A 96 -14.75 -14.55 -1.73
C LEU A 96 -13.97 -14.01 -2.91
N LEU A 97 -12.82 -14.61 -3.19
CA LEU A 97 -11.98 -14.24 -4.33
C LEU A 97 -12.22 -15.22 -5.48
N HIS A 98 -12.70 -14.72 -6.61
CA HIS A 98 -12.95 -15.53 -7.80
C HIS A 98 -11.61 -15.82 -8.53
N PRO A 99 -11.46 -16.98 -9.21
CA PRO A 99 -10.22 -17.29 -9.94
C PRO A 99 -9.81 -16.23 -10.97
N SER A 100 -10.77 -15.59 -11.63
CA SER A 100 -10.53 -14.50 -12.59
C SER A 100 -10.00 -13.22 -11.94
N GLU A 101 -10.43 -12.93 -10.72
CA GLU A 101 -9.93 -11.79 -9.95
C GLU A 101 -8.52 -12.06 -9.41
N GLN A 102 -8.26 -13.30 -8.97
CA GLN A 102 -6.92 -13.75 -8.57
C GLN A 102 -5.92 -13.63 -9.74
N GLU A 103 -6.30 -14.10 -10.94
CA GLU A 103 -5.45 -13.96 -12.13
C GLU A 103 -5.13 -12.49 -12.45
N MET A 104 -6.12 -11.61 -12.34
CA MET A 104 -5.92 -10.19 -12.60
C MET A 104 -5.05 -9.50 -11.54
N LEU A 105 -5.20 -9.90 -10.27
CA LEU A 105 -4.32 -9.47 -9.17
C LEU A 105 -2.88 -9.91 -9.37
N ASP A 106 -2.66 -11.16 -9.77
CA ASP A 106 -1.31 -11.69 -10.02
C ASP A 106 -0.65 -10.97 -11.19
N ARG A 107 -1.42 -10.68 -12.25
CA ARG A 107 -0.94 -9.87 -13.38
C ARG A 107 -0.56 -8.46 -12.95
N LEU A 108 -1.39 -7.79 -12.15
CA LEU A 108 -1.08 -6.47 -11.59
C LEU A 108 0.16 -6.49 -10.69
N HIS A 109 0.29 -7.53 -9.86
CA HIS A 109 1.43 -7.69 -8.98
C HIS A 109 2.73 -7.83 -9.79
N ALA A 110 2.72 -8.69 -10.81
CA ALA A 110 3.84 -8.85 -11.73
C ALA A 110 4.21 -7.53 -12.42
N LEU A 111 3.24 -6.76 -12.90
CA LEU A 111 3.49 -5.46 -13.54
C LEU A 111 4.06 -4.40 -12.58
N ALA A 112 3.68 -4.46 -11.31
CA ALA A 112 4.18 -3.53 -10.30
C ALA A 112 5.59 -3.86 -9.82
N THR A 113 5.95 -5.14 -9.83
CA THR A 113 7.29 -5.62 -9.49
C THR A 113 8.22 -5.72 -10.70
N ASP A 114 7.67 -5.62 -11.92
CA ASP A 114 8.44 -5.59 -13.16
C ASP A 114 9.45 -4.44 -13.15
N GLY A 115 10.72 -4.75 -13.37
CA GLY A 115 11.84 -3.81 -13.30
C GLY A 115 12.35 -3.49 -11.88
N LEU A 116 11.78 -4.06 -10.81
CA LEU A 116 12.37 -4.00 -9.47
C LEU A 116 13.38 -5.14 -9.26
N ASP A 117 14.61 -4.79 -8.89
CA ASP A 117 15.58 -5.78 -8.43
C ASP A 117 15.25 -6.19 -6.99
N MET A 118 14.43 -7.24 -6.87
CA MET A 118 13.99 -7.77 -5.57
C MET A 118 15.16 -8.29 -4.73
N GLU A 119 16.25 -8.74 -5.35
CA GLU A 119 17.45 -9.19 -4.62
C GLU A 119 18.20 -8.00 -4.04
N GLN A 120 18.36 -6.91 -4.81
CA GLN A 120 18.93 -5.68 -4.32
C GLN A 120 18.10 -5.08 -3.18
N ILE A 121 16.76 -5.05 -3.31
CA ILE A 121 15.85 -4.55 -2.28
C ILE A 121 15.97 -5.38 -0.99
N ARG A 122 16.02 -6.72 -1.10
CA ARG A 122 16.24 -7.60 0.07
C ARG A 122 17.58 -7.32 0.74
N ALA A 123 18.65 -7.16 -0.04
CA ALA A 123 19.98 -6.85 0.47
C ALA A 123 20.05 -5.47 1.15
N ASP A 124 19.36 -4.46 0.61
CA ASP A 124 19.23 -3.14 1.22
C ASP A 124 18.44 -3.21 2.55
N VAL A 125 17.31 -3.92 2.57
CA VAL A 125 16.50 -4.11 3.78
C VAL A 125 17.30 -4.84 4.87
N ALA A 126 18.01 -5.91 4.52
CA ALA A 126 18.85 -6.64 5.47
C ALA A 126 19.90 -5.73 6.12
N ARG A 127 20.61 -4.90 5.33
CA ARG A 127 21.58 -3.93 5.84
C ARG A 127 20.96 -2.88 6.76
N VAL A 128 19.78 -2.36 6.40
CA VAL A 128 19.07 -1.36 7.23
C VAL A 128 18.62 -1.98 8.55
N VAL A 129 18.12 -3.21 8.52
CA VAL A 129 17.71 -3.94 9.73
C VAL A 129 18.92 -4.20 10.62
N GLU A 130 20.02 -4.71 10.07
CA GLU A 130 21.26 -4.94 10.82
C GLU A 130 21.79 -3.65 11.46
N THR A 131 21.79 -2.55 10.72
CA THR A 131 22.21 -1.23 11.24
C THR A 131 21.29 -0.75 12.36
N LYS A 132 19.97 -0.92 12.20
CA LYS A 132 18.99 -0.54 13.23
C LYS A 132 19.07 -1.42 14.47
N MET A 133 19.30 -2.73 14.31
CA MET A 133 19.51 -3.66 15.42
C MET A 133 20.77 -3.30 16.18
N ALA A 134 21.88 -3.05 15.49
CA ALA A 134 23.12 -2.60 16.13
C ALA A 134 22.94 -1.27 16.88
N GLN A 135 22.19 -0.31 16.32
CA GLN A 135 21.85 0.93 17.01
C GLN A 135 20.93 0.70 18.21
N HIS A 136 19.97 -0.22 18.10
CA HIS A 136 19.06 -0.57 19.19
C HIS A 136 19.80 -1.25 20.35
N ASP A 137 20.72 -2.17 20.05
CA ASP A 137 21.60 -2.82 21.03
C ASP A 137 22.47 -1.80 21.77
N ILE A 138 23.05 -0.82 21.05
CA ILE A 138 23.82 0.28 21.67
C ILE A 138 22.93 1.11 22.60
N VAL A 139 21.68 1.38 22.23
CA VAL A 139 20.72 2.15 23.06
C VAL A 139 20.26 1.36 24.28
N LEU A 140 20.01 0.05 24.14
CA LEU A 140 19.67 -0.83 25.26
C LEU A 140 20.82 -0.93 26.26
N ASP A 141 22.06 -1.04 25.77
CA ASP A 141 23.26 -1.13 26.63
C ASP A 141 23.56 0.20 27.34
N GLN A 142 23.25 1.34 26.70
CA GLN A 142 23.34 2.68 27.33
C GLN A 142 22.24 2.93 28.37
N ASN A 143 21.05 2.35 28.18
CA ASN A 143 19.92 2.47 29.10
C ASN A 143 19.88 1.39 30.18
N ARG A 144 20.91 0.53 30.27
CA ARG A 144 21.01 -0.44 31.36
C ARG A 144 21.19 0.35 32.67
N PRO A 145 20.22 0.29 33.61
CA PRO A 145 20.31 1.04 34.86
C PRO A 145 21.58 0.65 35.59
N LYS A 146 22.42 1.64 35.90
CA LYS A 146 23.69 1.38 36.59
C LYS A 146 23.41 0.88 38.01
N LYS A 147 24.33 0.08 38.54
CA LYS A 147 24.27 -0.45 39.90
C LYS A 147 23.96 0.68 40.90
N GLY A 148 22.75 0.66 41.45
CA GLY A 148 22.25 1.66 42.41
C GLY A 148 21.10 2.56 41.95
N GLU A 149 20.65 2.50 40.69
CA GLU A 149 19.59 3.40 40.17
C GLU A 149 18.16 2.80 40.15
N HIS A 150 17.97 1.56 40.59
CA HIS A 150 16.63 0.99 40.70
C HIS A 150 15.90 1.50 41.95
N PHE A 151 14.68 2.01 41.76
CA PHE A 151 13.77 2.47 42.83
C PHE A 151 13.44 1.39 43.88
N ILE A 152 13.70 0.10 43.57
CA ILE A 152 13.32 -1.04 44.40
C ILE A 152 14.52 -2.01 44.55
N PRO A 153 15.18 -2.06 45.73
CA PRO A 153 16.42 -2.82 45.93
C PRO A 153 16.33 -4.35 45.74
N TRP A 154 15.15 -4.96 45.97
CA TRP A 154 15.01 -6.42 45.87
C TRP A 154 14.91 -6.93 44.42
N MET A 155 14.57 -6.05 43.46
CA MET A 155 14.53 -6.38 42.03
C MET A 155 15.94 -6.63 41.45
N GLN A 156 16.96 -5.89 41.91
CA GLN A 156 18.36 -6.12 41.51
C GLN A 156 18.86 -7.51 41.95
N TRP A 157 18.49 -7.92 43.17
CA TRP A 157 18.86 -9.22 43.70
C TRP A 157 18.16 -10.37 42.95
N LEU A 158 16.92 -10.15 42.51
CA LEU A 158 16.16 -11.12 41.72
C LEU A 158 16.75 -11.30 40.30
N ASP A 159 17.13 -10.20 39.65
CA ASP A 159 17.79 -10.21 38.34
C ASP A 159 19.17 -10.90 38.38
N GLU A 160 19.99 -10.64 39.41
CA GLU A 160 21.29 -11.30 39.59
C GLU A 160 21.15 -12.83 39.85
N ILE A 161 20.05 -13.28 40.45
CA ILE A 161 19.75 -14.71 40.67
C ILE A 161 19.30 -15.38 39.37
N LEU A 162 18.48 -14.70 38.57
CA LEU A 162 17.95 -15.25 37.33
C LEU A 162 19.03 -15.35 36.25
N LEU A 163 19.93 -14.36 36.17
CA LEU A 163 21.15 -14.42 35.35
C LEU A 163 22.08 -15.57 35.75
N LYS A 164 22.24 -15.86 37.05
CA LYS A 164 23.01 -17.02 37.53
C LYS A 164 22.37 -18.37 37.19
N LEU A 165 21.05 -18.38 36.97
CA LEU A 165 20.29 -19.55 36.52
C LEU A 165 20.18 -19.63 34.98
N GLY A 166 20.83 -18.71 34.26
CA GLY A 166 20.87 -18.69 32.79
C GLY A 166 19.60 -18.16 32.14
N ILE A 167 18.69 -17.57 32.92
CA ILE A 167 17.44 -16.97 32.43
C ILE A 167 17.62 -15.45 32.50
N ASP A 168 17.76 -14.84 31.33
CA ASP A 168 17.90 -13.40 31.21
C ASP A 168 16.51 -12.79 30.96
N LEU A 169 16.00 -12.06 31.95
CA LEU A 169 14.65 -11.49 31.93
C LEU A 169 14.53 -10.23 31.08
N LEU A 170 15.66 -9.66 30.67
CA LEU A 170 15.76 -8.47 29.83
C LEU A 170 16.35 -8.78 28.45
N LYS A 171 16.47 -10.07 28.12
CA LYS A 171 16.71 -10.55 26.76
C LYS A 171 15.38 -10.66 26.03
N ASP A 172 15.18 -9.81 25.04
CA ASP A 172 14.41 -10.22 23.86
C ASP A 172 15.28 -11.12 22.98
#